data_AF-A0A2T1NKU2-F1
#
_entry.id   AF-A0A2T1NKU2-F1
#
_cell.length_a   1.000
_cell.length_b   1.000
_cell.length_c   1.000
_cell.angle_alpha   90.00
_cell.angle_beta   90.00
_cell.angle_gamma   90.00
#
_symmetry.space_group_name_H-M   'P 1'
#
loop_
_entity.id
_entity.type
_entity.pdbx_description
1 polymer ?
#
loop_
_entity_poly.entity_id
_entity_poly.type
_entity_poly.pdbx_seq_one_letter_code
_entity_poly.pdbx_strand_id
1 'polypeptide(L)'
;MTEFTERYKKLSNAELLEILANSKNYQPIAVETAEKEFENRNLSKIEINKAKSEIKSKQEEKLNIIEKRRQTEVKVKETAFKFFDTINPIQNEIQTPEKIIRLTTLIIGGLAIFSIFKQFSMLKYMFTDGLDKWDLGMLEYFFPLILLPLSIILFWKRKKIGWILLSIFLSYSAVNSLIFFFKNLGRQPSGIPALESLFPSVSPIVYLMNLLFFGGTLWLICKEDLRHIYKISKQTMFLTIVLTTVITLILIYAIIG
;
A
#
# COMPACT_ATOMS: atom_id res chain seq x y z
N MET A 1 -6.24 55.53 -15.21
CA MET A 1 -6.51 54.31 -16.00
C MET A 1 -6.50 53.14 -15.03
N THR A 2 -7.55 52.33 -14.98
CA THR A 2 -7.66 51.21 -14.05
C THR A 2 -7.05 49.94 -14.66
N GLU A 3 -6.52 49.05 -13.80
CA GLU A 3 -5.95 47.75 -14.18
C GLU A 3 -6.90 46.89 -15.05
N PHE A 4 -8.21 47.05 -14.84
CA PHE A 4 -9.27 46.40 -15.62
C PHE A 4 -9.28 46.82 -17.09
N THR A 5 -9.05 48.08 -17.41
CA THR A 5 -9.14 48.58 -18.79
C THR A 5 -8.07 47.95 -19.69
N GLU A 6 -6.83 47.83 -19.21
CA GLU A 6 -5.74 47.21 -19.98
C GLU A 6 -5.87 45.70 -20.08
N ARG A 7 -6.43 45.06 -19.04
CA ARG A 7 -6.70 43.62 -19.06
C ARG A 7 -7.82 43.25 -20.03
N TYR A 8 -8.86 44.07 -20.13
CA TYR A 8 -10.07 43.74 -20.89
C TYR A 8 -9.88 43.96 -22.40
N LYS A 9 -8.98 44.86 -22.80
CA LYS A 9 -8.48 44.96 -24.18
C LYS A 9 -7.85 43.66 -24.70
N LYS A 10 -7.24 42.86 -23.82
CA LYS A 10 -6.59 41.59 -24.18
C LYS A 10 -7.55 40.40 -24.20
N LEU A 11 -8.78 40.57 -23.71
CA LEU A 11 -9.79 39.49 -23.68
C LEU A 11 -10.37 39.26 -25.08
N SER A 12 -10.68 38.01 -25.38
CA SER A 12 -11.42 37.62 -26.58
C SER A 12 -12.89 38.06 -26.49
N ASN A 13 -13.57 38.12 -27.64
CA ASN A 13 -14.99 38.48 -27.70
C ASN A 13 -15.87 37.48 -26.92
N ALA A 14 -15.48 36.21 -26.88
CA ALA A 14 -16.14 35.18 -26.08
C ALA A 14 -15.98 35.43 -24.57
N GLU A 15 -14.81 35.87 -24.11
CA GLU A 15 -14.56 36.15 -22.69
C GLU A 15 -15.27 37.42 -22.22
N LEU A 16 -15.31 38.47 -23.04
CA LEU A 16 -16.09 39.67 -22.75
C LEU A 16 -17.58 39.34 -22.66
N LEU A 17 -18.09 38.54 -23.60
CA LEU A 17 -19.49 38.13 -23.62
C LEU A 17 -19.84 37.18 -22.45
N GLU A 18 -18.90 36.35 -21.99
CA GLU A 18 -19.07 35.51 -20.79
C GLU A 18 -19.20 36.34 -19.51
N ILE A 19 -18.43 37.44 -19.38
CA ILE A 19 -18.51 38.37 -18.24
C ILE A 19 -19.86 39.10 -18.25
N LEU A 20 -20.29 39.59 -19.41
CA LEU A 20 -21.58 40.27 -19.56
C LEU A 20 -22.77 39.34 -19.31
N ALA A 21 -22.71 38.10 -19.82
CA ALA A 21 -23.76 37.10 -19.62
C ALA A 21 -23.87 36.63 -18.15
N ASN A 22 -22.77 36.67 -17.40
CA ASN A 22 -22.71 36.26 -15.99
C ASN A 22 -22.52 37.45 -15.04
N SER A 23 -23.06 38.62 -15.35
CA SER A 23 -22.85 39.88 -14.61
C SER A 23 -23.03 39.78 -13.08
N LYS A 24 -23.88 38.86 -12.60
CA LYS A 24 -24.11 38.59 -11.16
C LYS A 24 -22.89 38.00 -10.42
N ASN A 25 -21.99 37.35 -11.14
CA ASN A 25 -20.80 36.69 -10.57
C ASN A 25 -19.53 37.55 -10.65
N TYR A 26 -19.64 38.77 -11.19
CA TYR A 26 -18.52 39.69 -11.37
C TYR A 26 -18.73 40.99 -10.60
N GLN A 27 -17.63 41.69 -10.31
CA GLN A 27 -17.69 43.00 -9.68
C GLN A 27 -18.32 44.03 -10.66
N PRO A 28 -19.11 45.00 -10.18
CA PRO A 28 -19.77 45.98 -11.06
C PRO A 28 -18.82 46.72 -12.01
N ILE A 29 -17.62 47.08 -11.53
CA ILE A 29 -16.60 47.76 -12.33
C ILE A 29 -16.04 46.88 -13.47
N ALA A 30 -16.03 45.56 -13.30
CA ALA A 30 -15.63 44.61 -14.33
C ALA A 30 -16.70 44.47 -15.41
N VAL A 31 -17.98 44.47 -15.03
CA VAL A 31 -19.12 44.44 -15.96
C VAL A 31 -19.16 45.73 -16.78
N GLU A 32 -19.03 46.89 -16.13
CA GLU A 32 -19.00 48.20 -16.81
C GLU A 32 -17.80 48.33 -17.77
N THR A 33 -16.63 47.82 -17.37
CA THR A 33 -15.43 47.83 -18.24
C THR A 33 -15.60 46.87 -19.42
N ALA A 34 -16.21 45.70 -19.22
CA ALA A 34 -16.54 44.78 -20.30
C ALA A 34 -17.54 45.37 -21.29
N GLU A 35 -18.57 46.07 -20.79
CA GLU A 35 -19.60 46.69 -21.61
C GLU A 35 -19.01 47.77 -22.51
N LYS A 36 -18.22 48.69 -21.93
CA LYS A 36 -17.52 49.73 -22.68
C LYS A 36 -16.56 49.16 -23.72
N GLU A 37 -15.78 48.13 -23.36
CA GLU A 37 -14.86 47.49 -24.30
C GLU A 37 -15.59 46.72 -25.40
N PHE A 38 -16.72 46.09 -25.08
CA PHE A 38 -17.55 45.37 -26.04
C PHE A 38 -18.22 46.31 -27.05
N GLU A 39 -18.73 47.46 -26.60
CA GLU A 39 -19.27 48.52 -27.44
C GLU A 39 -18.19 49.15 -28.32
N ASN A 40 -17.00 49.45 -27.77
CA ASN A 40 -15.88 50.00 -28.52
C ASN A 40 -15.42 49.11 -29.68
N ARG A 41 -15.63 47.79 -29.58
CA ARG A 41 -15.22 46.82 -30.61
C ARG A 41 -16.17 46.75 -31.82
N ASN A 42 -17.34 47.40 -31.76
CA ASN A 42 -18.30 47.47 -32.88
C ASN A 42 -18.51 46.13 -33.61
N LEU A 43 -18.69 45.05 -32.84
CA LEU A 43 -18.72 43.69 -33.38
C LEU A 43 -19.94 43.46 -34.29
N SER A 44 -19.71 42.81 -35.42
CA SER A 44 -20.78 42.40 -36.33
C SER A 44 -21.62 41.27 -35.73
N LYS A 45 -22.86 41.11 -36.21
CA LYS A 45 -23.75 40.00 -35.80
C LYS A 45 -23.13 38.62 -35.99
N ILE A 46 -22.24 38.46 -36.98
CA ILE A 46 -21.54 37.22 -37.26
C ILE A 46 -20.51 36.92 -36.17
N GLU A 47 -19.77 37.93 -35.73
CA GLU A 47 -18.75 37.80 -34.68
C GLU A 47 -19.36 37.54 -33.30
N ILE A 48 -20.51 38.16 -33.02
CA ILE A 48 -21.29 37.89 -31.80
C ILE A 48 -21.77 36.43 -31.78
N ASN A 49 -22.26 35.92 -32.91
CA ASN A 49 -22.71 34.53 -33.00
C ASN A 49 -21.54 33.54 -32.88
N LYS A 50 -20.38 33.87 -33.45
CA LYS A 50 -19.15 33.07 -33.30
C LYS A 50 -18.72 33.01 -31.83
N ALA A 51 -18.66 34.14 -31.13
CA ALA A 51 -18.34 34.21 -29.71
C ALA A 51 -19.31 33.38 -28.84
N LYS A 52 -20.62 33.43 -29.14
CA LYS A 52 -21.62 32.59 -28.46
C LYS A 52 -21.40 31.09 -28.70
N SER A 53 -21.00 30.70 -29.92
CA SER A 53 -20.70 29.30 -30.24
C SER A 53 -19.45 28.78 -29.50
N GLU A 54 -18.43 29.62 -29.35
CA GLU A 54 -17.21 29.30 -28.61
C GLU A 54 -17.48 29.10 -27.12
N ILE A 55 -18.34 29.95 -26.52
CA ILE A 55 -18.77 29.78 -25.12
C ILE A 55 -19.49 28.44 -24.93
N LYS A 56 -20.43 28.11 -25.83
CA LYS A 56 -21.18 26.85 -25.76
C LYS A 56 -20.25 25.63 -25.87
N SER A 57 -19.31 25.65 -26.81
CA SER A 57 -18.32 24.59 -26.97
C SER A 57 -17.43 24.41 -25.73
N LYS A 58 -16.97 25.51 -25.12
CA LYS A 58 -16.18 25.45 -23.87
C LYS A 58 -16.99 24.91 -22.68
N GLN A 59 -18.28 25.21 -22.61
CA GLN A 59 -19.17 24.68 -21.57
C GLN A 59 -19.42 23.19 -21.75
N GLU A 60 -19.68 22.74 -22.98
CA GLU A 60 -19.84 21.31 -23.30
C GLU A 60 -18.56 20.52 -23.03
N GLU A 61 -17.38 21.06 -23.33
CA GLU A 61 -16.09 20.44 -23.01
C GLU A 61 -15.87 20.29 -21.49
N LYS A 62 -16.16 21.35 -20.71
CA LYS A 62 -16.08 21.31 -19.24
C LYS A 62 -17.02 20.27 -18.64
N LEU A 63 -18.26 20.18 -19.14
CA LEU A 63 -19.24 19.18 -18.70
C LEU A 63 -18.77 17.76 -19.03
N ASN A 64 -18.25 17.54 -20.24
CA ASN A 64 -17.68 16.25 -20.65
C ASN A 64 -16.49 15.81 -19.79
N ILE A 65 -15.63 16.74 -19.37
CA ILE A 65 -14.51 16.45 -18.45
C ILE A 65 -15.02 16.06 -17.06
N ILE A 66 -16.01 16.78 -16.53
CA ILE A 66 -16.63 16.48 -15.23
C ILE A 66 -17.30 15.11 -15.27
N GLU A 67 -18.01 14.80 -16.35
CA GLU A 67 -18.70 13.53 -16.52
C GLU A 67 -17.72 12.36 -16.68
N LYS A 68 -16.62 12.53 -17.43
CA LYS A 68 -15.53 11.54 -17.49
C LYS A 68 -14.87 11.31 -16.13
N ARG A 69 -14.66 12.36 -15.32
CA ARG A 69 -14.13 12.22 -13.95
C ARG A 69 -15.11 11.46 -13.05
N ARG A 70 -16.41 11.79 -13.11
CA ARG A 70 -17.46 11.11 -12.35
C ARG A 70 -17.56 9.63 -12.74
N GLN A 71 -17.49 9.31 -14.04
CA GLN A 71 -17.46 7.93 -14.52
C GLN A 71 -16.21 7.18 -14.04
N THR A 72 -15.05 7.85 -13.99
CA THR A 72 -13.81 7.25 -13.47
C THR A 72 -13.91 6.99 -11.96
N GLU A 73 -14.45 7.94 -11.19
CA GLU A 73 -14.69 7.75 -9.75
C GLU A 73 -15.68 6.63 -9.47
N VAL A 74 -16.77 6.54 -10.24
CA VAL A 74 -17.75 5.46 -10.12
C VAL A 74 -17.10 4.11 -10.43
N LYS A 75 -16.31 4.00 -11.51
CA LYS A 75 -15.58 2.77 -11.84
C LYS A 75 -14.55 2.39 -10.78
N VAL A 76 -13.83 3.37 -10.21
CA VAL A 76 -12.86 3.13 -9.12
C VAL A 76 -13.58 2.69 -7.85
N LYS A 77 -14.69 3.32 -7.49
CA LYS A 77 -15.52 2.93 -6.34
C LYS A 77 -16.09 1.54 -6.54
N GLU A 78 -16.70 1.24 -7.68
CA GLU A 78 -17.24 -0.09 -7.98
C GLU A 78 -16.18 -1.19 -7.98
N THR A 79 -14.98 -0.90 -8.50
CA THR A 79 -13.85 -1.83 -8.47
C THR A 79 -13.37 -2.04 -7.04
N ALA A 80 -13.19 -0.96 -6.27
CA ALA A 80 -12.77 -1.03 -4.87
C ALA A 80 -13.79 -1.78 -4.00
N PHE A 81 -15.08 -1.49 -4.13
CA PHE A 81 -16.14 -2.17 -3.39
C PHE A 81 -16.24 -3.66 -3.76
N LYS A 82 -16.07 -4.05 -5.03
CA LYS A 82 -15.98 -5.48 -5.40
C LYS A 82 -14.80 -6.19 -4.75
N PHE A 83 -13.65 -5.52 -4.60
CA PHE A 83 -12.52 -6.06 -3.84
C PHE A 83 -12.82 -6.14 -2.34
N PHE A 84 -13.41 -5.11 -1.73
CA PHE A 84 -13.75 -5.11 -0.30
C PHE A 84 -14.85 -6.12 0.06
N ASP A 85 -15.91 -6.25 -0.73
CA ASP A 85 -16.98 -7.23 -0.49
C ASP A 85 -16.49 -8.67 -0.68
N THR A 86 -15.56 -8.90 -1.60
CA THR A 86 -14.87 -10.19 -1.74
C THR A 86 -13.91 -10.44 -0.56
N ILE A 87 -13.36 -9.39 0.04
CA ILE A 87 -12.32 -9.51 1.06
C ILE A 87 -12.90 -9.48 2.47
N ASN A 88 -14.16 -9.07 2.69
CA ASN A 88 -14.75 -8.90 4.02
C ASN A 88 -14.73 -10.22 4.83
N PRO A 89 -13.74 -10.44 5.71
CA PRO A 89 -13.55 -11.72 6.38
C PRO A 89 -14.38 -11.81 7.67
N ILE A 90 -15.04 -10.71 8.06
CA ILE A 90 -15.73 -10.51 9.34
C ILE A 90 -17.24 -10.59 9.07
N GLN A 91 -17.71 -11.75 8.64
CA GLN A 91 -19.13 -12.10 8.67
C GLN A 91 -19.32 -13.22 9.70
N ASN A 92 -20.34 -13.11 10.54
CA ASN A 92 -20.64 -13.96 11.71
C ASN A 92 -20.99 -15.44 11.39
N GLU A 93 -20.55 -15.95 10.25
CA GLU A 93 -20.73 -17.34 9.84
C GLU A 93 -19.46 -18.15 10.09
N ILE A 94 -19.62 -19.47 10.23
CA ILE A 94 -18.53 -20.45 10.38
C ILE A 94 -17.37 -20.09 9.43
N GLN A 95 -16.15 -19.93 9.98
CA GLN A 95 -14.98 -19.55 9.19
C GLN A 95 -14.71 -20.61 8.13
N THR A 96 -15.01 -20.32 6.87
CA THR A 96 -14.67 -21.20 5.77
C THR A 96 -13.16 -21.18 5.53
N PRO A 97 -12.56 -22.28 5.01
CA PRO A 97 -11.15 -22.30 4.64
C PRO A 97 -10.75 -21.16 3.71
N GLU A 98 -11.66 -20.69 2.86
CA GLU A 98 -11.43 -19.53 2.00
C GLU A 98 -11.28 -18.22 2.76
N LYS A 99 -12.15 -17.97 3.76
CA LYS A 99 -12.07 -16.80 4.64
C LYS A 99 -10.74 -16.80 5.39
N ILE A 100 -10.33 -17.96 5.91
CA ILE A 100 -9.03 -18.13 6.57
C ILE A 100 -7.90 -17.74 5.62
N ILE A 101 -7.87 -18.28 4.41
CA ILE A 101 -6.79 -17.97 3.48
C ILE A 101 -6.78 -16.48 3.12
N ARG A 102 -7.94 -15.87 2.82
CA ARG A 102 -8.02 -14.43 2.52
C ARG A 102 -7.52 -13.59 3.69
N LEU A 103 -7.94 -13.90 4.92
CA LEU A 103 -7.52 -13.21 6.13
C LEU A 103 -6.01 -13.34 6.37
N THR A 104 -5.47 -14.57 6.30
CA THR A 104 -4.02 -14.82 6.44
C THR A 104 -3.23 -14.07 5.38
N THR A 105 -3.69 -14.10 4.12
CA THR A 105 -3.05 -13.36 3.03
C THR A 105 -3.09 -11.85 3.24
N LEU A 106 -4.21 -11.30 3.75
CA LEU A 106 -4.32 -9.87 4.03
C LEU A 106 -3.42 -9.44 5.18
N ILE A 107 -3.45 -10.16 6.30
CA ILE A 107 -2.66 -9.83 7.49
C ILE A 107 -1.16 -9.96 7.17
N ILE A 108 -0.73 -11.10 6.67
CA ILE A 108 0.70 -11.35 6.38
C ILE A 108 1.15 -10.49 5.17
N GLY A 109 0.28 -10.26 4.19
CA GLY A 109 0.49 -9.33 3.08
C GLY A 109 0.77 -7.91 3.55
N GLY A 110 -0.07 -7.40 4.45
CA GLY A 110 0.13 -6.10 5.07
C GLY A 110 1.44 -6.02 5.85
N LEU A 111 1.77 -7.06 6.63
CA LEU A 111 3.04 -7.15 7.35
C LEU A 111 4.25 -7.17 6.40
N ALA A 112 4.17 -7.86 5.27
CA ALA A 112 5.24 -7.90 4.29
C ALA A 112 5.50 -6.53 3.67
N ILE A 113 4.44 -5.83 3.25
CA ILE A 113 4.54 -4.47 2.69
C ILE A 113 5.11 -3.51 3.74
N PHE A 114 4.63 -3.58 4.98
CA PHE A 114 5.13 -2.77 6.08
C PHE A 114 6.62 -3.04 6.38
N SER A 115 7.04 -4.31 6.35
CA SER A 115 8.44 -4.69 6.54
C SER A 115 9.32 -4.12 5.44
N ILE A 116 8.91 -4.24 4.17
CA ILE A 116 9.65 -3.67 3.03
C ILE A 116 9.78 -2.16 3.20
N PHE A 117 8.69 -1.48 3.57
CA PHE A 117 8.71 -0.03 3.79
C PHE A 117 9.69 0.38 4.90
N LYS A 118 9.68 -0.33 6.05
CA LYS A 118 10.63 -0.08 7.14
C LYS A 118 12.08 -0.33 6.76
N GLN A 119 12.33 -1.30 5.90
CA GLN A 119 13.66 -1.69 5.45
C GLN A 119 14.14 -0.90 4.23
N PHE A 120 13.31 -0.02 3.66
CA PHE A 120 13.60 0.69 2.43
C PHE A 120 14.86 1.57 2.52
N SER A 121 15.07 2.25 3.65
CA SER A 121 16.28 3.06 3.87
C SER A 121 17.55 2.22 3.87
N MET A 122 17.51 1.03 4.51
CA MET A 122 18.64 0.11 4.54
C MET A 122 18.89 -0.50 3.16
N LEU A 123 17.83 -0.84 2.42
CA LEU A 123 17.94 -1.27 1.03
C LEU A 123 18.61 -0.20 0.18
N LYS A 124 18.16 1.04 0.27
CA LYS A 124 18.77 2.17 -0.45
C LYS A 124 20.26 2.27 -0.11
N TYR A 125 20.61 2.26 1.18
CA TYR A 125 21.98 2.32 1.65
C TYR A 125 22.86 1.20 1.05
N MET A 126 22.38 -0.05 1.05
CA MET A 126 23.10 -1.20 0.47
C MET A 126 23.37 -1.06 -1.03
N PHE A 127 22.53 -0.33 -1.78
CA PHE A 127 22.69 -0.14 -3.22
C PHE A 127 23.36 1.18 -3.63
N THR A 128 23.49 2.17 -2.73
CA THR A 128 24.08 3.48 -3.06
C THR A 128 25.43 3.74 -2.43
N ASP A 129 25.68 3.26 -1.21
CA ASP A 129 26.78 3.74 -0.38
C ASP A 129 27.95 2.74 -0.21
N GLY A 130 28.10 1.78 -1.14
CA GLY A 130 29.40 1.14 -1.39
C GLY A 130 29.99 0.33 -0.25
N LEU A 131 29.28 -0.70 0.24
CA LEU A 131 29.96 -1.88 0.77
C LEU A 131 30.11 -2.87 -0.39
N ASP A 132 31.19 -2.73 -1.15
CA ASP A 132 31.52 -3.50 -2.37
C ASP A 132 31.69 -5.02 -2.16
N LYS A 133 31.28 -5.55 -0.99
CA LYS A 133 31.39 -6.95 -0.64
C LYS A 133 30.04 -7.46 -0.16
N TRP A 134 29.27 -7.96 -1.13
CA TRP A 134 28.18 -8.87 -0.83
C TRP A 134 28.73 -10.08 -0.10
N ASP A 135 28.34 -10.24 1.16
CA ASP A 135 28.67 -11.38 1.98
C ASP A 135 27.43 -12.27 2.20
N LEU A 136 27.60 -13.36 2.96
CA LEU A 136 26.49 -14.24 3.32
C LEU A 136 25.44 -13.55 4.19
N GLY A 137 25.81 -12.50 4.93
CA GLY A 137 24.88 -11.71 5.75
C GLY A 137 23.86 -10.96 4.90
N MET A 138 24.24 -10.50 3.70
CA MET A 138 23.28 -9.92 2.77
C MET A 138 22.21 -10.93 2.33
N LEU A 139 22.58 -12.19 2.08
CA LEU A 139 21.60 -13.23 1.73
C LEU A 139 20.62 -13.46 2.87
N GLU A 140 21.09 -13.52 4.11
CA GLU A 140 20.23 -13.64 5.30
C GLU A 140 19.26 -12.46 5.41
N TYR A 141 19.70 -11.24 5.09
CA TYR A 141 18.86 -10.05 5.08
C TYR A 141 17.79 -10.07 3.97
N PHE A 142 18.16 -10.42 2.74
CA PHE A 142 17.24 -10.48 1.60
C PHE A 142 16.29 -11.66 1.64
N PHE A 143 16.69 -12.76 2.29
CA PHE A 143 15.89 -13.98 2.35
C PHE A 143 14.45 -13.73 2.84
N PRO A 144 14.18 -13.17 4.03
CA PRO A 144 12.82 -12.89 4.47
C PRO A 144 12.13 -11.83 3.60
N LEU A 145 12.87 -10.86 3.06
CA LEU A 145 12.34 -9.79 2.22
C LEU A 145 11.74 -10.33 0.90
N ILE A 146 12.34 -11.36 0.32
CA ILE A 146 11.88 -11.97 -0.94
C ILE A 146 10.95 -13.15 -0.66
N LEU A 147 11.30 -14.00 0.31
CA LEU A 147 10.55 -15.21 0.66
C LEU A 147 9.12 -14.86 1.09
N LEU A 148 8.96 -13.82 1.91
CA LEU A 148 7.67 -13.47 2.48
C LEU A 148 6.67 -13.02 1.40
N PRO A 149 6.93 -12.01 0.53
CA PRO A 149 6.05 -11.66 -0.57
C PRO A 149 5.76 -12.82 -1.52
N LEU A 150 6.77 -13.62 -1.85
CA LEU A 150 6.61 -14.76 -2.75
C LEU A 150 5.69 -15.82 -2.15
N SER A 151 5.87 -16.13 -0.86
CA SER A 151 5.03 -17.06 -0.13
C SER A 151 3.57 -16.61 -0.14
N ILE A 152 3.30 -15.32 0.07
CA ILE A 152 1.96 -14.75 0.15
C ILE A 152 1.28 -14.77 -1.23
N ILE A 153 1.97 -14.40 -2.29
CA ILE A 153 1.42 -14.42 -3.66
C ILE A 153 1.06 -15.85 -4.06
N LEU A 154 1.94 -16.81 -3.79
CA LEU A 154 1.71 -18.22 -4.12
C LEU A 154 0.64 -18.85 -3.22
N PHE A 155 0.59 -18.44 -1.94
CA PHE A 155 -0.43 -18.85 -0.99
C PHE A 155 -1.81 -18.33 -1.41
N TRP A 156 -1.92 -17.06 -1.82
CA TRP A 156 -3.12 -16.50 -2.44
C TRP A 156 -3.54 -17.36 -3.63
N LYS A 157 -2.60 -17.66 -4.55
CA LYS A 157 -2.87 -18.47 -5.76
C LYS A 157 -3.14 -19.95 -5.50
N ARG A 158 -3.30 -20.36 -4.22
CA ARG A 158 -3.60 -21.75 -3.81
C ARG A 158 -2.57 -22.76 -4.33
N LYS A 159 -1.31 -22.33 -4.48
CA LYS A 159 -0.23 -23.20 -4.96
C LYS A 159 0.39 -23.93 -3.77
N LYS A 160 0.64 -25.24 -3.94
CA LYS A 160 1.30 -26.10 -2.94
C LYS A 160 2.58 -25.46 -2.38
N ILE A 161 3.41 -24.91 -3.28
CA ILE A 161 4.64 -24.24 -2.92
C ILE A 161 4.42 -23.00 -2.04
N GLY A 162 3.33 -22.26 -2.22
CA GLY A 162 3.01 -21.10 -1.39
C GLY A 162 2.75 -21.48 0.07
N TRP A 163 2.04 -22.59 0.29
CA TRP A 163 1.84 -23.15 1.62
C TRP A 163 3.17 -23.60 2.25
N ILE A 164 4.05 -24.25 1.47
CA ILE A 164 5.36 -24.69 1.95
C ILE A 164 6.22 -23.49 2.37
N LEU A 165 6.38 -22.49 1.49
CA LEU A 165 7.18 -21.30 1.79
C LEU A 165 6.64 -20.53 2.99
N LEU A 166 5.31 -20.39 3.09
CA LEU A 166 4.69 -19.72 4.23
C LEU A 166 4.92 -20.50 5.53
N SER A 167 4.81 -21.82 5.49
CA SER A 167 5.07 -22.68 6.65
C SER A 167 6.53 -22.62 7.10
N ILE A 168 7.48 -22.57 6.16
CA ILE A 168 8.90 -22.33 6.45
C ILE A 168 9.07 -20.99 7.18
N PHE A 169 8.53 -19.91 6.61
CA PHE A 169 8.61 -18.58 7.22
C PHE A 169 8.00 -18.55 8.64
N LEU A 170 6.79 -19.08 8.82
CA LEU A 170 6.11 -19.08 10.11
C LEU A 170 6.83 -19.94 11.15
N SER A 171 7.35 -21.11 10.76
CA SER A 171 8.11 -21.99 11.65
C SER A 171 9.42 -21.34 12.08
N TYR A 172 10.17 -20.77 11.13
CA TYR A 172 11.39 -20.01 11.40
C TYR A 172 11.14 -18.85 12.38
N SER A 173 10.11 -18.04 12.11
CA SER A 173 9.77 -16.89 12.95
C SER A 173 9.30 -17.29 14.35
N ALA A 174 8.55 -18.40 14.49
CA ALA A 174 8.13 -18.94 15.78
C ALA A 174 9.33 -19.42 16.60
N VAL A 175 10.24 -20.20 15.99
CA VAL A 175 11.46 -20.69 16.66
C VAL A 175 12.35 -19.53 17.11
N ASN A 176 12.58 -18.54 16.25
CA ASN A 176 13.33 -17.34 16.62
C ASN A 176 12.67 -16.56 17.76
N SER A 177 11.35 -16.40 17.74
CA SER A 177 10.62 -15.72 18.81
C SER A 177 10.79 -16.44 20.14
N LEU A 178 10.74 -17.77 20.15
CA LEU A 178 10.97 -18.59 21.35
C LEU A 178 12.40 -18.42 21.88
N ILE A 179 13.40 -18.45 21.01
CA ILE A 179 14.80 -18.31 21.40
C ILE A 179 15.08 -16.91 21.95
N PHE A 180 14.59 -15.87 21.26
CA PHE A 180 14.76 -14.50 21.72
C PHE A 180 14.00 -14.23 23.03
N PHE A 181 12.86 -14.87 23.25
CA PHE A 181 12.17 -14.81 24.53
C PHE A 181 13.07 -15.29 25.68
N PHE A 182 13.67 -16.48 25.57
CA PHE A 182 14.57 -17.00 26.61
C PHE A 182 15.84 -16.18 26.76
N LYS A 183 16.46 -15.74 25.66
CA LYS A 183 17.63 -14.86 25.70
C LYS A 183 17.33 -13.53 26.40
N ASN A 184 16.13 -12.99 26.21
CA ASN A 184 15.73 -11.73 26.82
C ASN A 184 15.47 -11.88 28.33
N LEU A 185 14.90 -13.01 28.77
CA LEU A 185 14.74 -13.31 30.20
C LEU A 185 16.07 -13.39 30.96
N GLY A 186 17.12 -13.89 30.31
CA GLY A 186 18.47 -13.97 30.88
C GLY A 186 19.34 -12.74 30.67
N ARG A 187 18.84 -11.67 30.03
CA ARG A 187 19.65 -10.51 29.68
C ARG A 187 19.89 -9.63 30.91
N GLN A 188 21.16 -9.45 31.26
CA GLN A 188 21.56 -8.45 32.25
C GLN A 188 21.78 -7.09 31.57
N PRO A 189 21.46 -5.97 32.24
CA PRO A 189 21.81 -4.64 31.75
C PRO A 189 23.32 -4.55 31.58
N SER A 190 23.76 -3.84 30.53
CA SER A 190 25.19 -3.71 30.23
C SER A 190 25.91 -2.83 31.24
N GLY A 191 25.17 -2.04 32.01
CA GLY A 191 25.71 -1.05 32.94
C GLY A 191 26.27 0.20 32.26
N ILE A 192 26.20 0.29 30.92
CA ILE A 192 26.66 1.43 30.12
C ILE A 192 25.42 2.16 29.55
N PRO A 193 25.03 3.33 30.10
CA PRO A 193 23.81 4.03 29.69
C PRO A 193 23.76 4.38 28.20
N ALA A 194 24.91 4.72 27.60
CA ALA A 194 25.00 5.00 26.17
C ALA A 194 24.67 3.77 25.29
N LEU A 195 25.10 2.58 25.73
CA LEU A 195 24.83 1.34 25.01
C LEU A 195 23.37 0.92 25.14
N GLU A 196 22.75 1.17 26.30
CA GLU A 196 21.33 0.88 26.54
C GLU A 196 20.40 1.80 25.76
N SER A 197 20.81 3.05 25.52
CA SER A 197 20.08 3.99 24.66
C SER A 197 20.12 3.57 23.18
N LEU A 198 21.26 3.07 22.71
CA LEU A 198 21.42 2.59 21.33
C LEU A 198 20.75 1.23 21.10
N PHE A 199 20.72 0.36 22.11
CA PHE A 199 20.14 -0.98 22.04
C PHE A 199 19.10 -1.20 23.14
N PRO A 200 17.94 -0.53 23.06
CA PRO A 200 16.90 -0.63 24.07
C PRO A 200 16.43 -2.07 24.20
N SER A 201 16.19 -2.51 25.43
CA SER A 201 15.65 -3.84 25.70
C SER A 201 14.22 -3.93 25.17
N VAL A 202 13.98 -4.93 24.31
CA VAL A 202 12.64 -5.27 23.89
C VAL A 202 11.99 -6.07 25.02
N SER A 203 10.76 -5.71 25.41
CA SER A 203 10.03 -6.44 26.45
C SER A 203 9.81 -7.91 26.06
N PRO A 204 9.99 -8.88 26.98
CA PRO A 204 9.70 -10.31 26.74
C PRO A 204 8.32 -10.57 26.15
N ILE A 205 7.33 -9.73 26.50
CA ILE A 205 5.95 -9.88 26.04
C ILE A 205 5.83 -9.77 24.52
N VAL A 206 6.70 -9.00 23.86
CA VAL A 206 6.72 -8.85 22.41
C VAL A 206 7.06 -10.18 21.74
N TYR A 207 8.06 -10.89 22.27
CA TYR A 207 8.44 -12.20 21.75
C TYR A 207 7.35 -13.26 21.99
N LEU A 208 6.67 -13.20 23.13
CA LEU A 208 5.52 -14.06 23.40
C LEU A 208 4.37 -13.80 22.43
N MET A 209 4.04 -12.53 22.15
CA MET A 209 3.01 -12.17 21.17
C MET A 209 3.40 -12.62 19.76
N ASN A 210 4.67 -12.48 19.37
CA ASN A 210 5.18 -13.00 18.10
C ASN A 210 5.06 -14.52 18.02
N LEU A 211 5.42 -15.24 19.08
CA LEU A 211 5.29 -16.70 19.15
C LEU A 211 3.83 -17.14 18.98
N LEU A 212 2.90 -16.49 19.68
CA LEU A 212 1.47 -16.76 19.56
C LEU A 212 0.95 -16.44 18.15
N PHE A 213 1.38 -15.31 17.57
CA PHE A 213 0.97 -14.91 16.23
C PHE A 213 1.48 -15.89 15.17
N PHE A 214 2.79 -16.17 15.12
CA PHE A 214 3.38 -17.04 14.11
C PHE A 214 3.01 -18.50 14.34
N GLY A 215 3.07 -18.99 15.58
CA GLY A 215 2.67 -20.35 15.94
C GLY A 215 1.18 -20.60 15.75
N GLY A 216 0.33 -19.65 16.16
CA GLY A 216 -1.11 -19.72 15.95
C GLY A 216 -1.48 -19.71 14.47
N THR A 217 -0.81 -18.87 13.66
CA THR A 217 -1.03 -18.85 12.21
C THR A 217 -0.53 -20.12 11.53
N LEU A 218 0.62 -20.66 11.96
CA LEU A 218 1.13 -21.94 11.47
C LEU A 218 0.14 -23.07 11.77
N TRP A 219 -0.37 -23.13 13.00
CA TRP A 219 -1.39 -24.08 13.40
C TRP A 219 -2.67 -23.96 12.55
N LEU A 220 -3.13 -22.72 12.32
CA LEU A 220 -4.30 -22.42 11.50
C LEU A 220 -4.16 -22.95 10.07
N ILE A 221 -3.02 -22.71 9.41
CA ILE A 221 -2.79 -23.17 8.03
C ILE A 221 -2.53 -24.69 7.94
N CYS A 222 -2.20 -25.32 9.07
CA CYS A 222 -2.03 -26.77 9.18
C CYS A 222 -3.35 -27.53 9.36
N LYS A 223 -4.49 -26.85 9.53
CA LYS A 223 -5.81 -27.49 9.59
C LYS A 223 -6.09 -28.31 8.34
N GLU A 224 -6.80 -29.42 8.51
CA GLU A 224 -7.04 -30.42 7.48
C GLU A 224 -7.68 -29.81 6.22
N ASP A 225 -8.73 -29.00 6.40
CA ASP A 225 -9.44 -28.36 5.30
C ASP A 225 -8.53 -27.48 4.43
N LEU A 226 -7.62 -26.72 5.06
CA LEU A 226 -6.65 -25.91 4.32
C LEU A 226 -5.63 -26.80 3.61
N ARG A 227 -5.08 -27.82 4.29
CA ARG A 227 -4.12 -28.73 3.65
C ARG A 227 -4.70 -29.40 2.40
N HIS A 228 -5.97 -29.78 2.41
CA HIS A 228 -6.64 -30.34 1.26
C HIS A 228 -6.67 -29.38 0.06
N ILE A 229 -6.97 -28.09 0.29
CA ILE A 229 -6.94 -27.07 -0.77
C ILE A 229 -5.56 -26.97 -1.43
N TYR A 230 -4.49 -27.02 -0.62
CA TYR A 230 -3.11 -26.93 -1.12
C TYR A 230 -2.51 -28.27 -1.55
N LYS A 231 -3.27 -29.38 -1.45
CA LYS A 231 -2.79 -30.75 -1.74
C LYS A 231 -1.54 -31.12 -0.93
N ILE A 232 -1.56 -30.78 0.36
CA ILE A 232 -0.49 -31.05 1.33
C ILE A 232 -0.85 -32.30 2.14
N SER A 233 0.03 -33.31 2.13
CA SER A 233 -0.12 -34.48 3.00
C SER A 233 0.39 -34.17 4.42
N LYS A 234 -0.05 -34.96 5.41
CA LYS A 234 0.48 -34.87 6.78
C LYS A 234 2.01 -35.04 6.81
N GLN A 235 2.55 -35.94 5.98
CA GLN A 235 3.99 -36.14 5.85
C GLN A 235 4.71 -34.90 5.35
N THR A 236 4.23 -34.25 4.28
CA THR A 236 4.83 -33.00 3.78
C THR A 236 4.77 -31.90 4.84
N MET A 237 3.64 -31.76 5.54
CA MET A 237 3.47 -30.78 6.62
C MET A 237 4.52 -30.99 7.74
N PHE A 238 4.61 -32.21 8.29
CA PHE A 238 5.57 -32.51 9.35
C PHE A 238 7.01 -32.34 8.88
N LEU A 239 7.35 -32.84 7.69
CA LEU A 239 8.69 -32.74 7.13
C LEU A 239 9.09 -31.26 6.97
N THR A 240 8.23 -30.41 6.41
CA THR A 240 8.51 -28.98 6.24
C THR A 240 8.76 -28.29 7.58
N ILE A 241 7.90 -28.52 8.58
CA ILE A 241 8.03 -27.86 9.90
C ILE A 241 9.29 -28.35 10.60
N VAL A 242 9.48 -29.68 10.73
CA VAL A 242 10.62 -30.27 11.44
C VAL A 242 11.94 -29.89 10.79
N LEU A 243 12.04 -30.01 9.46
CA LEU A 243 13.26 -29.66 8.74
C LEU A 243 13.61 -28.18 8.93
N THR A 244 12.61 -27.30 8.87
CA THR A 244 12.82 -25.86 9.09
C THR A 244 13.30 -25.60 10.51
N THR A 245 12.66 -26.19 11.52
CA THR A 245 13.07 -26.05 12.92
C THR A 245 14.50 -26.53 13.14
N VAL A 246 14.86 -27.71 12.63
CA VAL A 246 16.22 -28.27 12.77
C VAL A 246 17.26 -27.37 12.10
N ILE A 247 17.03 -26.96 10.85
CA ILE A 247 17.94 -26.06 10.13
C ILE A 247 18.09 -24.72 10.89
N THR A 248 16.99 -24.17 11.39
CA THR A 248 17.02 -22.91 12.16
C THR A 248 17.86 -23.05 13.42
N LEU A 249 17.71 -24.15 14.16
CA LEU A 249 18.50 -24.41 15.36
C LEU A 249 20.00 -24.60 15.05
N ILE A 250 20.34 -25.28 13.94
CA ILE A 250 21.73 -25.45 13.50
C ILE A 250 22.35 -24.11 13.16
N LEU A 251 21.66 -23.27 12.37
CA LEU A 251 22.17 -21.94 12.00
C LEU A 251 22.39 -21.07 13.23
N ILE A 252 21.44 -21.08 14.17
CA ILE A 252 21.55 -20.31 15.40
C ILE A 252 22.71 -20.81 16.27
N TYR A 253 22.88 -22.13 16.39
CA TYR A 253 24.02 -22.70 17.09
C TYR A 253 25.34 -22.28 16.45
N ALA A 254 25.44 -22.32 15.11
CA ALA A 254 26.65 -21.92 14.38
C ALA A 254 27.00 -20.43 14.49
N ILE A 255 26.01 -19.57 14.77
CA ILE A 255 26.23 -18.12 14.96
C ILE A 255 26.61 -17.78 16.41
N ILE A 256 26.12 -18.56 17.38
CA ILE A 256 26.32 -18.28 18.81
C ILE A 256 27.49 -19.06 19.41
N GLY A 257 27.70 -20.30 18.98
CA GLY A 257 28.76 -21.19 19.44
C GLY A 257 30.06 -20.98 18.69
#